data_AF-A0A0G1HIM2-F1
#
_entry.id   AF-A0A0G1HIM2-F1
#
_cell.length_a   1.000
_cell.length_b   1.000
_cell.length_c   1.000
_cell.angle_alpha   90.00
_cell.angle_beta   90.00
_cell.angle_gamma   90.00
#
_symmetry.space_group_name_H-M   'P 1'
#
loop_
_entity.id
_entity.type
_entity.pdbx_description
1 polymer ?
#
loop_
_entity_poly.entity_id
_entity_poly.type
_entity_poly.pdbx_seq_one_letter_code
_entity_poly.pdbx_strand_id
1 'polypeptide(L)'
;MAKIKTISDKLAKRKCAEWLERNGFNNVELAKNSSCDLIGEKDDQKYFIEVKYSSKDNGKFFGTVMLTEMFKAISNKNNYLFLVCRGNDENINTWFFKLFTVQTFIKCCTLTTPIFLYHLYSDEKGNLTIPKFRNDTKLASEKLIKEMWKDFKKWKIKS
;
A
#
# COMPACT_ATOMS: atom_id res chain seq x y z
N MET A 1 5.79 31.87 -0.95
CA MET A 1 5.66 30.42 -0.63
C MET A 1 4.82 29.77 -1.72
N ALA A 2 5.38 28.87 -2.52
CA ALA A 2 4.61 28.15 -3.53
C ALA A 2 3.60 27.23 -2.83
N LYS A 3 2.31 27.30 -3.21
CA LYS A 3 1.29 26.35 -2.75
C LYS A 3 1.72 24.95 -3.19
N ILE A 4 2.01 24.07 -2.24
CA ILE A 4 2.21 22.65 -2.51
C ILE A 4 0.90 22.14 -3.13
N LYS A 5 0.93 21.82 -4.42
CA LYS A 5 -0.23 21.30 -5.15
C LYS A 5 -0.46 19.87 -4.66
N THR A 6 -1.44 19.68 -3.80
CA THR A 6 -1.86 18.33 -3.38
C THR A 6 -2.30 17.54 -4.61
N ILE A 7 -1.60 16.45 -4.89
CA ILE A 7 -2.00 15.53 -5.95
C ILE A 7 -3.31 14.86 -5.56
N SER A 8 -4.26 14.84 -6.49
CA SER A 8 -5.53 14.19 -6.25
C SER A 8 -5.34 12.67 -6.20
N ASP A 9 -6.04 12.02 -5.28
CA ASP A 9 -6.11 10.56 -5.19
C ASP A 9 -6.46 9.92 -6.55
N LYS A 10 -7.33 10.60 -7.31
CA LYS A 10 -7.72 10.21 -8.67
C LYS A 10 -6.54 10.16 -9.64
N LEU A 11 -5.63 11.16 -9.62
CA LEU A 11 -4.45 11.17 -10.49
C LEU A 11 -3.51 10.01 -10.14
N ALA A 12 -3.22 9.82 -8.85
CA ALA A 12 -2.34 8.74 -8.39
C ALA A 12 -2.88 7.36 -8.81
N LYS A 13 -4.18 7.10 -8.61
CA LYS A 13 -4.80 5.83 -8.99
C LYS A 13 -4.80 5.59 -10.50
N ARG A 14 -5.05 6.63 -11.31
CA ARG A 14 -4.97 6.52 -12.77
C ARG A 14 -3.56 6.17 -13.23
N LYS A 15 -2.53 6.82 -12.66
CA LYS A 15 -1.13 6.53 -13.01
C LYS A 15 -0.69 5.15 -12.55
N CYS A 16 -1.20 4.68 -11.41
CA CYS A 16 -1.02 3.30 -10.97
C CYS A 16 -1.66 2.29 -11.94
N ALA A 17 -2.87 2.55 -12.43
CA ALA A 17 -3.52 1.68 -13.41
C ALA A 17 -2.71 1.59 -14.71
N GLU A 18 -2.29 2.74 -15.26
CA GLU A 18 -1.44 2.82 -16.44
C GLU A 18 -0.10 2.07 -16.24
N TRP A 19 0.52 2.18 -15.05
CA TRP A 19 1.74 1.44 -14.75
C TRP A 19 1.51 -0.08 -14.66
N LEU A 20 0.40 -0.52 -14.05
CA LEU A 20 0.05 -1.94 -13.97
C LEU A 20 -0.14 -2.55 -15.36
N GLU A 21 -0.85 -1.86 -16.26
CA GLU A 21 -1.05 -2.29 -17.65
C GLU A 21 0.29 -2.48 -18.37
N ARG A 22 1.21 -1.51 -18.25
CA ARG A 22 2.57 -1.61 -18.80
C ARG A 22 3.40 -2.75 -18.20
N ASN A 23 3.01 -3.28 -17.04
CA ASN A 23 3.68 -4.38 -16.32
C ASN A 23 2.93 -5.71 -16.42
N GLY A 24 2.08 -5.86 -17.45
CA GLY A 24 1.45 -7.11 -17.83
C GLY A 24 0.18 -7.45 -17.04
N PHE A 25 -0.43 -6.46 -16.38
CA PHE A 25 -1.81 -6.60 -15.92
C PHE A 25 -2.78 -6.22 -17.05
N ASN A 26 -3.90 -6.90 -17.13
CA ASN A 26 -5.00 -6.62 -18.05
C ASN A 26 -6.22 -6.14 -17.25
N ASN A 27 -7.17 -5.51 -17.94
CA ASN A 27 -8.48 -5.13 -17.38
C ASN A 27 -8.36 -4.34 -16.05
N VAL A 28 -7.41 -3.38 -15.99
CA VAL A 28 -7.14 -2.64 -14.75
C VAL A 28 -8.21 -1.58 -14.53
N GLU A 29 -8.97 -1.69 -13.44
CA GLU A 29 -10.08 -0.80 -13.13
C GLU A 29 -10.04 -0.26 -11.71
N LEU A 30 -10.63 0.93 -11.52
CA LEU A 30 -10.94 1.45 -10.19
C LEU A 30 -11.97 0.55 -9.52
N ALA A 31 -11.65 0.07 -8.34
CA ALA A 31 -12.49 -0.87 -7.62
C ALA A 31 -13.62 -0.12 -6.89
N LYS A 32 -14.58 0.41 -7.65
CA LYS A 32 -15.74 1.15 -7.12
C LYS A 32 -16.53 0.24 -6.17
N ASN A 33 -16.79 0.70 -4.95
CA ASN A 33 -17.46 -0.07 -3.88
C ASN A 33 -16.72 -1.34 -3.44
N SER A 34 -15.44 -1.48 -3.81
CA SER A 34 -14.60 -2.57 -3.37
C SER A 34 -13.76 -2.15 -2.17
N SER A 35 -13.03 -3.14 -1.69
CA SER A 35 -12.30 -3.13 -0.45
C SER A 35 -10.82 -2.77 -0.63
N CYS A 36 -10.44 -2.39 -1.86
CA CYS A 36 -9.13 -1.99 -2.38
C CYS A 36 -9.30 -0.83 -3.37
N ASP A 37 -8.20 -0.28 -3.88
CA ASP A 37 -8.22 0.86 -4.81
C ASP A 37 -8.38 0.45 -6.28
N LEU A 38 -7.68 -0.62 -6.69
CA LEU A 38 -7.63 -1.10 -8.06
C LEU A 38 -7.84 -2.62 -8.11
N ILE A 39 -8.37 -3.09 -9.23
CA ILE A 39 -8.46 -4.50 -9.59
C ILE A 39 -7.80 -4.67 -10.95
N GLY A 40 -7.09 -5.77 -11.16
CA GLY A 40 -6.55 -6.13 -12.47
C GLY A 40 -6.31 -7.63 -12.58
N GLU A 41 -6.04 -8.10 -13.78
CA GLU A 41 -5.83 -9.53 -14.07
C GLU A 41 -4.41 -9.76 -14.57
N LYS A 42 -3.77 -10.84 -14.12
CA LYS A 42 -2.45 -11.24 -14.61
C LYS A 42 -2.31 -12.75 -14.50
N ASP A 43 -1.81 -13.40 -15.55
CA ASP A 43 -1.66 -14.87 -15.61
C ASP A 43 -2.96 -15.61 -15.23
N ASP A 44 -4.09 -15.19 -15.84
CA ASP A 44 -5.45 -15.68 -15.59
C ASP A 44 -5.94 -15.58 -14.13
N GLN A 45 -5.28 -14.76 -13.31
CA GLN A 45 -5.67 -14.51 -11.92
C GLN A 45 -6.08 -13.08 -11.70
N LYS A 46 -7.16 -12.91 -10.93
CA LYS A 46 -7.60 -11.61 -10.44
C LYS A 46 -6.74 -11.15 -9.27
N TYR A 47 -6.30 -9.90 -9.31
CA TYR A 47 -5.56 -9.25 -8.25
C TYR A 47 -6.32 -8.03 -7.70
N PHE A 48 -6.20 -7.83 -6.39
CA PHE A 48 -6.70 -6.68 -5.65
C PHE A 48 -5.49 -5.83 -5.23
N ILE A 49 -5.48 -4.56 -5.62
CA ILE A 49 -4.32 -3.69 -5.44
C ILE A 49 -4.70 -2.48 -4.58
N GLU A 50 -3.94 -2.30 -3.50
CA GLU A 50 -4.02 -1.14 -2.61
C GLU A 50 -2.91 -0.14 -2.95
N VAL A 51 -3.28 1.12 -3.20
CA VAL A 51 -2.34 2.17 -3.60
C VAL A 51 -1.86 2.95 -2.38
N LYS A 52 -0.55 3.03 -2.19
CA LYS A 52 0.09 3.83 -1.13
C LYS A 52 0.89 4.96 -1.75
N TYR A 53 0.21 6.10 -1.96
CA TYR A 53 0.80 7.30 -2.51
C TYR A 53 1.62 8.09 -1.49
N SER A 54 2.78 8.61 -1.89
CA SER A 54 3.59 9.54 -1.12
C SER A 54 3.60 10.92 -1.78
N SER A 55 3.15 11.94 -1.05
CA SER A 55 3.15 13.33 -1.49
C SER A 55 4.49 14.06 -1.32
N LYS A 56 5.50 13.39 -0.75
CA LYS A 56 6.85 13.98 -0.61
C LYS A 56 7.57 13.90 -1.96
N ASP A 57 8.29 14.95 -2.32
CA ASP A 57 9.07 14.96 -3.57
C ASP A 57 10.31 14.04 -3.50
N ASN A 58 10.84 13.80 -2.30
CA ASN A 58 12.02 12.96 -2.10
C ASN A 58 12.01 12.21 -0.74
N GLY A 59 13.00 11.32 -0.59
CA GLY A 59 13.26 10.61 0.65
C GLY A 59 12.29 9.46 0.95
N LYS A 60 12.13 9.19 2.25
CA LYS A 60 11.44 8.01 2.80
C LYS A 60 9.96 7.98 2.41
N PHE A 61 9.46 6.78 2.15
CA PHE A 61 8.03 6.50 2.00
C PHE A 61 7.49 6.04 3.36
N PHE A 62 6.37 6.64 3.74
CA PHE A 62 5.74 6.39 5.02
C PHE A 62 4.27 6.76 4.94
N GLY A 63 3.42 5.96 5.56
CA GLY A 63 2.00 6.25 5.65
C GLY A 63 1.25 5.20 6.44
N THR A 64 -0.03 5.48 6.62
CA THR A 64 -0.95 4.61 7.36
C THR A 64 -1.42 3.44 6.49
N VAL A 65 -1.68 2.33 7.17
CA VAL A 65 -2.35 1.16 6.61
C VAL A 65 -3.44 0.77 7.59
N MET A 66 -4.69 0.79 7.15
CA MET A 66 -5.82 0.52 8.03
C MET A 66 -5.87 -0.96 8.42
N LEU A 67 -6.36 -1.27 9.61
CA LEU A 67 -6.53 -2.67 10.06
C LEU A 67 -7.40 -3.48 9.09
N THR A 68 -8.43 -2.85 8.50
CA THR A 68 -9.31 -3.46 7.50
C THR A 68 -8.55 -3.85 6.23
N GLU A 69 -7.67 -2.98 5.72
CA GLU A 69 -6.79 -3.25 4.57
C GLU A 69 -5.84 -4.41 4.90
N MET A 70 -5.16 -4.35 6.05
CA MET A 70 -4.25 -5.40 6.50
C MET A 70 -4.94 -6.75 6.63
N PHE A 71 -6.14 -6.80 7.22
CA PHE A 71 -6.89 -8.04 7.38
C PHE A 71 -7.32 -8.64 6.04
N LYS A 72 -7.76 -7.82 5.08
CA LYS A 72 -8.10 -8.29 3.72
C LYS A 72 -6.88 -8.81 2.98
N ALA A 73 -5.75 -8.11 3.10
CA ALA A 73 -4.50 -8.50 2.46
C ALA A 73 -4.06 -9.90 2.93
N ILE A 74 -4.02 -10.14 4.24
CA ILE A 74 -3.63 -11.47 4.76
C ILE A 74 -4.67 -12.56 4.45
N SER A 75 -5.93 -12.20 4.27
CA SER A 75 -6.99 -13.15 3.90
C SER A 75 -6.93 -13.55 2.42
N ASN A 76 -6.35 -12.71 1.56
CA ASN A 76 -6.22 -12.92 0.12
C ASN A 76 -4.76 -12.85 -0.34
N LYS A 77 -3.83 -13.39 0.47
CA LYS A 77 -2.38 -13.14 0.36
C LYS A 77 -1.75 -13.37 -1.02
N ASN A 78 -2.29 -14.29 -1.80
CA ASN A 78 -1.77 -14.65 -3.12
C ASN A 78 -2.21 -13.67 -4.22
N ASN A 79 -3.33 -12.99 -3.99
CA ASN A 79 -4.02 -12.15 -4.98
C ASN A 79 -4.14 -10.70 -4.52
N TYR A 80 -3.61 -10.35 -3.35
CA TYR A 80 -3.61 -8.98 -2.84
C TYR A 80 -2.22 -8.37 -2.93
N LEU A 81 -2.13 -7.14 -3.42
CA LEU A 81 -0.88 -6.44 -3.67
C LEU A 81 -0.92 -5.03 -3.12
N PHE A 82 0.25 -4.51 -2.77
CA PHE A 82 0.42 -3.10 -2.41
C PHE A 82 1.27 -2.40 -3.46
N LEU A 83 0.76 -1.33 -4.04
CA LEU A 83 1.47 -0.50 -5.00
C LEU A 83 1.84 0.83 -4.36
N VAL A 84 3.12 0.97 -4.02
CA VAL A 84 3.68 2.22 -3.50
C VAL A 84 4.06 3.10 -4.69
N CYS A 85 3.63 4.36 -4.67
CA CYS A 85 3.91 5.29 -5.76
C CYS A 85 4.21 6.71 -5.27
N ARG A 86 4.90 7.48 -6.12
CA ARG A 86 5.21 8.90 -5.93
C ARG A 86 5.35 9.55 -7.30
N GLY A 87 4.79 10.74 -7.44
CA GLY A 87 4.87 11.56 -8.65
C GLY A 87 3.90 12.72 -8.55
N ASN A 88 4.09 13.76 -9.35
CA ASN A 88 3.36 15.02 -9.20
C ASN A 88 2.87 15.64 -10.52
N ASP A 89 3.01 14.93 -11.63
CA ASP A 89 2.65 15.40 -12.96
C ASP A 89 1.87 14.34 -13.77
N GLU A 90 1.58 14.63 -15.04
CA GLU A 90 0.92 13.70 -15.96
C GLU A 90 1.88 12.74 -16.67
N ASN A 91 3.19 12.99 -16.64
CA ASN A 91 4.18 12.19 -17.31
C ASN A 91 4.57 10.98 -16.45
N ILE A 92 3.97 9.82 -16.71
CA ILE A 92 4.24 8.59 -15.95
C ILE A 92 5.72 8.21 -15.84
N ASN A 93 6.58 8.63 -16.77
CA ASN A 93 8.01 8.32 -16.73
C ASN A 93 8.75 9.05 -15.61
N THR A 94 8.18 10.11 -15.04
CA THR A 94 8.71 10.81 -13.86
C THR A 94 8.23 10.18 -12.54
N TRP A 95 7.26 9.26 -12.62
CA TRP A 95 6.69 8.62 -11.45
C TRP A 95 7.52 7.43 -11.01
N PHE A 96 7.61 7.28 -9.70
CA PHE A 96 8.13 6.10 -9.04
C PHE A 96 7.00 5.12 -8.74
N PHE A 97 7.24 3.84 -9.00
CA PHE A 97 6.32 2.75 -8.65
C PHE A 97 7.09 1.56 -8.07
N LYS A 98 6.53 0.95 -7.05
CA LYS A 98 6.99 -0.34 -6.52
C LYS A 98 5.83 -1.20 -6.06
N LEU A 99 5.71 -2.36 -6.67
CA LEU A 99 4.73 -3.37 -6.32
C LEU A 99 5.30 -4.33 -5.25
N PHE A 100 4.49 -4.62 -4.24
CA PHE A 100 4.82 -5.53 -3.15
C PHE A 100 3.77 -6.62 -3.00
N THR A 101 4.23 -7.84 -2.74
CA THR A 101 3.38 -8.91 -2.19
C THR A 101 3.02 -8.60 -0.75
N VAL A 102 1.90 -9.15 -0.25
CA VAL A 102 1.50 -9.00 1.16
C VAL A 102 2.62 -9.38 2.12
N GLN A 103 3.30 -10.50 1.86
CA GLN A 103 4.38 -11.00 2.71
C GLN A 103 5.55 -10.03 2.79
N THR A 104 5.89 -9.36 1.69
CA THR A 104 6.99 -8.39 1.67
C THR A 104 6.57 -7.07 2.30
N PHE A 105 5.35 -6.61 2.01
CA PHE A 105 4.84 -5.35 2.52
C PHE A 105 4.66 -5.37 4.05
N ILE A 106 4.13 -6.45 4.64
CA ILE A 106 3.97 -6.56 6.10
C ILE A 106 5.29 -6.39 6.85
N LYS A 107 6.41 -6.85 6.27
CA LYS A 107 7.74 -6.71 6.90
C LYS A 107 8.20 -5.26 7.04
N CYS A 108 7.63 -4.34 6.26
CA CYS A 108 7.91 -2.91 6.37
C CYS A 108 6.91 -2.16 7.26
N CYS A 109 5.92 -2.88 7.83
CA CYS A 109 4.89 -2.30 8.65
C CYS A 109 5.18 -2.44 10.16
N THR A 110 4.91 -1.38 10.91
CA THR A 110 4.95 -1.35 12.37
C THR A 110 3.57 -1.02 12.92
N LEU A 111 3.29 -1.42 14.15
CA LEU A 111 2.10 -1.01 14.88
C LEU A 111 2.42 0.19 15.75
N THR A 112 1.75 1.32 15.52
CA THR A 112 1.77 2.48 16.42
C THR A 112 0.33 2.82 16.77
N THR A 113 -0.06 2.58 18.02
CA THR A 113 -1.31 3.08 18.66
C THR A 113 -2.42 3.61 17.73
N PRO A 114 -3.53 2.88 17.48
CA PRO A 114 -3.72 1.47 17.11
C PRO A 114 -3.68 1.26 15.57
N ILE A 115 -2.81 1.99 14.87
CA ILE A 115 -2.75 2.05 13.41
C ILE A 115 -1.46 1.38 12.92
N PHE A 116 -1.52 0.68 11.78
CA PHE A 116 -0.30 0.21 11.14
C PHE A 116 0.34 1.32 10.30
N LEU A 117 1.66 1.39 10.33
CA LEU A 117 2.45 2.32 9.55
C LEU A 117 3.44 1.55 8.70
N TYR A 118 3.46 1.81 7.40
CA TYR A 118 4.51 1.27 6.54
C TYR A 118 5.71 2.23 6.50
N HIS A 119 6.93 1.69 6.44
CA HIS A 119 8.16 2.47 6.35
C HIS A 119 9.09 1.88 5.28
N LEU A 120 9.43 2.67 4.27
CA LEU A 120 10.32 2.24 3.19
C LEU A 120 11.34 3.34 2.89
N TYR A 121 12.61 2.97 2.79
CA TYR A 121 13.72 3.90 2.56
C TYR A 121 14.28 3.64 1.17
N SER A 122 14.53 4.69 0.39
CA SER A 122 15.27 4.56 -0.85
C SER A 122 16.76 4.39 -0.54
N ASP A 123 17.38 3.37 -1.13
CA ASP A 123 18.84 3.25 -1.17
C ASP A 123 19.43 4.22 -2.22
N GLU A 124 20.76 4.26 -2.32
CA GLU A 124 21.49 5.11 -3.28
C GLU A 124 21.16 4.79 -4.75
N LYS A 125 20.63 3.59 -5.03
CA LYS A 125 20.21 3.14 -6.36
C LYS A 125 18.72 3.36 -6.60
N GLY A 126 18.01 3.98 -5.66
CA GLY A 126 16.57 4.23 -5.73
C GLY A 126 15.68 3.03 -5.39
N ASN A 127 16.24 1.90 -4.96
CA ASN A 127 15.44 0.76 -4.52
C ASN A 127 14.85 1.00 -3.13
N LEU A 128 13.63 0.53 -2.91
CA LEU A 128 13.03 0.56 -1.58
C LEU A 128 13.52 -0.59 -0.72
N THR A 129 14.04 -0.22 0.45
CA THR A 129 14.53 -1.11 1.49
C THR A 129 13.72 -0.94 2.76
N ILE A 130 13.68 -2.01 3.56
CA ILE A 130 13.06 -2.00 4.88
C ILE A 130 14.06 -1.37 5.85
N PRO A 131 13.67 -0.33 6.61
CA PRO A 131 14.58 0.26 7.59
C PRO A 131 14.86 -0.73 8.73
N LYS A 132 16.02 -0.57 9.38
CA LYS A 132 16.27 -1.26 10.65
C LYS A 132 15.40 -0.63 11.73
N PHE A 133 14.40 -1.38 12.18
CA PHE A 133 13.56 -0.98 13.31
C PHE A 133 14.29 -1.18 14.63
N ARG A 134 13.88 -0.41 15.65
CA ARG A 134 14.38 -0.61 17.02
C ARG A 134 13.78 -1.89 17.60
N ASN A 135 14.46 -2.51 18.56
CA ASN A 135 14.02 -3.79 19.15
C ASN A 135 12.68 -3.69 19.90
N ASP A 136 12.33 -2.51 20.39
CA ASP A 136 11.06 -2.20 21.06
C ASP A 136 9.90 -1.94 20.08
N THR A 137 10.20 -1.83 18.78
CA THR A 137 9.18 -1.58 17.75
C THR A 137 8.35 -2.83 17.52
N LYS A 138 7.04 -2.72 17.71
CA LYS A 138 6.12 -3.82 17.43
C LYS A 138 5.88 -3.95 15.92
N LEU A 139 6.51 -4.95 15.30
CA LEU A 139 6.34 -5.23 13.88
C LEU A 139 4.95 -5.80 13.58
N ALA A 140 4.42 -5.47 12.41
CA ALA A 140 3.24 -6.12 11.89
C ALA A 140 3.53 -7.59 11.60
N SER A 141 2.54 -8.45 11.88
CA SER A 141 2.58 -9.86 11.52
C SER A 141 1.16 -10.34 11.27
N GLU A 142 1.00 -11.43 10.52
CA GLU A 142 -0.33 -12.01 10.30
C GLU A 142 -1.04 -12.35 11.62
N LYS A 143 -0.30 -12.89 12.60
CA LYS A 143 -0.83 -13.23 13.92
C LYS A 143 -1.37 -11.98 14.62
N LEU A 144 -0.59 -10.91 14.67
CA LEU A 144 -0.99 -9.64 15.28
C LEU A 144 -2.22 -9.04 14.58
N ILE A 145 -2.25 -9.03 13.25
CA ILE A 145 -3.38 -8.51 12.47
C ILE A 145 -4.66 -9.31 12.76
N LYS A 146 -4.56 -10.65 12.82
CA LYS A 146 -5.70 -11.54 13.16
C LYS A 146 -6.21 -11.30 14.59
N GLU A 147 -5.31 -11.13 15.55
CA GLU A 147 -5.64 -10.82 16.94
C GLU A 147 -6.36 -9.47 17.05
N MET A 148 -5.79 -8.41 16.47
CA MET A 148 -6.40 -7.08 16.45
C MET A 148 -7.77 -7.09 15.76
N TRP A 149 -7.93 -7.84 14.67
CA TRP A 149 -9.22 -7.97 13.99
C TRP A 149 -10.28 -8.68 14.85
N LYS A 150 -9.88 -9.72 15.60
CA LYS A 150 -10.76 -10.41 16.55
C LYS A 150 -11.26 -9.45 17.62
N ASP A 151 -10.36 -8.63 18.19
CA ASP A 151 -10.72 -7.70 19.25
C ASP A 151 -11.57 -6.53 18.71
N PHE A 152 -11.27 -6.02 17.51
CA PHE A 152 -12.12 -5.05 16.82
C PHE A 152 -13.55 -5.58 16.63
N LYS A 153 -13.71 -6.83 16.18
CA LYS A 153 -15.04 -7.45 16.02
C LYS A 153 -15.80 -7.57 17.34
N LYS A 154 -15.13 -7.98 18.42
CA LYS A 154 -15.74 -8.04 19.77
C LYS A 154 -16.19 -6.66 20.25
N TRP A 155 -15.36 -5.65 20.05
CA TRP A 155 -15.69 -4.27 20.41
C TRP A 155 -16.92 -3.78 19.65
N LYS A 156 -16.96 -4.02 18.33
CA LYS A 156 -18.09 -3.63 17.49
C LYS A 156 -19.42 -4.29 17.85
N ILE A 157 -19.41 -5.54 18.36
CA ILE A 157 -20.63 -6.23 18.81
C ILE A 157 -21.17 -5.65 20.12
N LYS A 158 -20.28 -5.10 20.97
CA LYS A 158 -20.64 -4.50 22.27
C LYS A 158 -21.05 -3.03 22.18
N SER A 159 -20.87 -2.41 21.02
CA SER A 159 -21.17 -0.99 20.75
C SER A 159 -22.48 -0.88 20.00
#